data_AF-A0A1V5X559-F1
#
_entry.id   AF-A0A1V5X559-F1
#
_cell.length_a   1.000
_cell.length_b   1.000
_cell.length_c   1.000
_cell.angle_alpha   90.00
_cell.angle_beta   90.00
_cell.angle_gamma   90.00
#
_symmetry.space_group_name_H-M   'P 1'
#
loop_
_entity.id
_entity.type
_entity.pdbx_description
1 polymer ?
#
loop_
_entity_poly.entity_id
_entity_poly.type
_entity_poly.pdbx_seq_one_letter_code
_entity_poly.pdbx_strand_id
1 'polypeptide(L)'
;MKYDATTTQKLLSLYSLGATTVDLAVEFDVPERSIIAKLASLGVYKRKEYVNKRGEVPVKKKEYIERIAKLLNTNVELLESLEKVNKNVLHMLEDALTPKIEKEV
;
A
#
# COMPACT_ATOMS: atom_id res chain seq x y z
N MET A 1 34.03 1.82 4.53
CA MET A 1 32.60 1.46 4.52
C MET A 1 32.10 1.64 5.96
N LYS A 2 31.09 2.48 6.25
CA LYS A 2 30.66 2.87 7.63
C LYS A 2 29.89 1.78 8.42
N TYR A 3 29.94 0.52 7.99
CA TYR A 3 29.18 -0.56 8.63
C TYR A 3 30.11 -1.72 8.95
N ASP A 4 30.45 -1.83 10.23
CA ASP A 4 31.11 -3.00 10.78
C ASP A 4 30.10 -4.15 10.96
N ALA A 5 30.60 -5.35 11.24
CA ALA A 5 29.76 -6.53 11.45
C ALA A 5 28.76 -6.33 12.61
N THR A 6 29.20 -5.70 13.70
CA THR A 6 28.39 -5.39 14.88
C THR A 6 27.29 -4.36 14.57
N THR A 7 27.64 -3.29 13.86
CA THR A 7 26.70 -2.25 13.42
C THR A 7 25.64 -2.82 12.49
N THR A 8 26.04 -3.73 11.59
CA THR A 8 25.11 -4.40 10.67
C THR A 8 24.13 -5.30 11.42
N GLN A 9 24.58 -6.04 12.43
CA GLN A 9 23.70 -6.86 13.27
C GLN A 9 22.70 -6.00 14.06
N LYS A 10 23.16 -4.89 14.65
CA LYS A 10 22.28 -3.93 15.35
C LYS A 10 21.25 -3.31 14.40
N LEU A 11 21.65 -2.97 13.17
CA LEU A 11 20.73 -2.46 12.16
C LEU A 11 19.63 -3.47 11.82
N LEU A 12 20.01 -4.73 11.60
CA LEU A 12 19.07 -5.81 11.27
C LEU A 12 18.11 -6.12 12.41
N SER A 13 18.59 -6.10 13.68
CA SER A 13 17.73 -6.36 14.84
C SER A 13 16.72 -5.22 15.05
N LEU A 14 17.13 -3.96 14.92
CA LEU A 14 16.20 -2.84 15.04
C LEU A 14 15.18 -2.83 13.90
N TYR A 15 15.60 -3.13 12.67
CA TYR A 15 14.70 -3.21 11.53
C TYR A 15 13.70 -4.38 11.65
N SER A 16 14.12 -5.53 12.19
CA SER A 16 13.21 -6.66 12.43
C SER A 16 12.22 -6.39 13.56
N LEU A 17 12.58 -5.55 14.54
CA LEU A 17 11.69 -5.04 15.59
C LEU A 17 10.69 -3.98 15.08
N GLY A 18 10.78 -3.57 13.81
CA GLY A 18 9.84 -2.64 13.18
C GLY A 18 10.29 -1.18 13.15
N ALA A 19 11.55 -0.87 13.47
CA ALA A 19 12.07 0.49 13.33
C ALA A 19 12.01 0.94 11.86
N THR A 20 11.64 2.21 11.63
CA THR A 20 11.57 2.75 10.27
C THR A 20 12.97 3.12 9.76
N THR A 21 13.14 3.23 8.44
CA THR A 21 14.42 3.67 7.85
C THR A 21 14.83 5.07 8.30
N VAL A 22 13.86 5.93 8.63
CA VAL A 22 14.08 7.27 9.17
C VAL A 22 14.64 7.21 10.59
N ASP A 23 14.05 6.39 11.46
CA ASP A 23 14.53 6.24 12.85
C ASP A 23 15.95 5.69 12.88
N LEU A 24 16.23 4.71 12.02
CA LEU A 24 17.57 4.13 11.85
C LEU A 24 18.57 5.15 11.30
N ALA A 25 18.15 6.03 10.39
CA ALA A 25 19.01 7.08 9.86
C ALA A 25 19.50 8.04 10.98
N VAL A 26 18.60 8.38 11.90
CA VAL A 26 18.91 9.22 13.07
C VAL A 26 19.81 8.47 14.06
N GLU A 27 19.47 7.23 14.40
CA GLU A 27 20.24 6.40 15.37
C GLU A 27 21.69 6.15 14.93
N PHE A 28 21.92 5.95 13.62
CA PHE A 28 23.25 5.65 13.08
C PHE A 28 23.97 6.89 12.50
N ASP A 29 23.39 8.10 12.64
CA ASP A 29 23.93 9.37 12.12
C ASP A 29 24.37 9.26 10.64
N VAL A 30 23.47 8.74 9.80
CA VAL A 30 23.70 8.55 8.37
C VAL A 30 22.48 8.94 7.56
N PRO A 31 22.63 9.34 6.29
CA PRO A 31 21.49 9.61 5.42
C PRO A 31 20.59 8.39 5.28
N GLU A 32 19.27 8.60 5.27
CA GLU A 32 18.28 7.53 5.09
C GLU A 32 18.54 6.70 3.81
N ARG A 33 18.99 7.35 2.73
CA ARG A 33 19.37 6.68 1.48
C ARG A 33 20.46 5.61 1.68
N SER A 34 21.39 5.83 2.61
CA SER A 34 22.45 4.88 2.93
C SER A 34 21.92 3.67 3.71
N ILE A 35 20.96 3.88 4.61
CA ILE A 35 20.26 2.80 5.33
C ILE A 35 19.48 1.95 4.33
N ILE A 36 18.68 2.59 3.46
CA ILE A 36 17.92 1.90 2.41
C ILE A 36 18.85 1.09 1.50
N ALA A 37 19.95 1.69 1.02
CA ALA A 37 20.91 1.00 0.17
C ALA A 37 21.54 -0.21 0.88
N LYS A 38 21.86 -0.10 2.18
CA LYS A 38 22.41 -1.20 2.96
C LYS A 38 21.40 -2.32 3.14
N LEU A 39 20.16 -2.01 3.58
CA LEU A 39 19.10 -3.00 3.74
C LEU A 39 18.74 -3.68 2.39
N ALA A 40 18.77 -2.93 1.28
CA ALA A 40 18.54 -3.45 -0.06
C ALA A 40 19.68 -4.39 -0.51
N SER A 41 20.95 -4.03 -0.23
CA SER A 41 22.10 -4.90 -0.52
C SER A 41 22.08 -6.22 0.26
N LEU A 42 21.42 -6.22 1.43
CA LEU A 42 21.22 -7.40 2.28
C LEU A 42 19.92 -8.15 1.93
N GLY A 43 19.13 -7.66 0.96
CA GLY A 43 17.88 -8.31 0.51
C GLY A 43 16.71 -8.22 1.50
N VAL A 44 16.85 -7.46 2.59
CA VAL A 44 15.83 -7.39 3.66
C VAL A 44 14.94 -6.15 3.57
N TYR A 45 15.31 -5.16 2.75
CA TYR A 45 14.55 -3.91 2.65
C TYR A 45 13.14 -4.14 2.10
N LYS A 46 12.14 -3.88 2.93
CA LYS A 46 10.74 -3.80 2.54
C LYS A 46 10.43 -2.37 2.12
N ARG A 47 10.17 -2.18 0.83
CA ARG A 47 9.67 -0.90 0.31
C ARG A 47 8.34 -0.58 0.99
N LYS A 48 8.18 0.67 1.42
CA LYS A 48 6.90 1.15 1.93
C LYS A 48 5.86 1.00 0.83
N GLU A 49 4.82 0.21 1.09
CA GLU A 49 3.70 0.09 0.17
C GLU A 49 3.00 1.45 0.06
N TYR A 50 2.69 1.85 -1.18
CA TYR A 50 1.95 3.07 -1.45
C TYR A 50 0.48 2.83 -1.08
N VAL A 51 0.16 3.06 0.19
CA VAL A 51 -1.18 2.91 0.76
C VAL A 51 -1.85 4.27 0.97
N ASN A 52 -3.18 4.30 0.93
CA ASN A 52 -3.97 5.48 1.25
C ASN A 52 -3.93 5.79 2.77
N LYS A 53 -4.62 6.85 3.21
CA LYS A 53 -4.73 7.22 4.65
C LYS A 53 -5.35 6.13 5.54
N ARG A 54 -5.99 5.12 4.95
CA ARG A 54 -6.63 3.97 5.63
C ARG A 54 -5.78 2.70 5.56
N GLY A 55 -4.61 2.73 4.94
CA GLY A 55 -3.75 1.54 4.77
C GLY A 55 -4.12 0.66 3.58
N GLU A 56 -5.06 1.07 2.72
CA GLU A 56 -5.49 0.30 1.56
C GLU A 56 -4.75 0.73 0.29
N VAL A 57 -4.59 -0.20 -0.65
CA VAL A 57 -4.02 0.11 -1.97
C VAL A 57 -4.93 1.12 -2.69
N PRO A 58 -4.42 2.28 -3.14
CA PRO A 58 -5.22 3.27 -3.84
C PRO A 58 -5.80 2.73 -5.15
N VAL A 59 -7.11 2.50 -5.18
CA VAL A 59 -7.85 2.08 -6.39
C VAL A 59 -8.25 3.32 -7.21
N LYS A 60 -8.07 3.28 -8.53
CA LYS A 60 -8.49 4.37 -9.43
C LYS A 60 -10.01 4.37 -9.62
N LYS A 61 -10.62 5.54 -9.91
CA LYS A 61 -12.07 5.64 -10.17
C LYS A 61 -12.53 4.72 -11.30
N LYS A 62 -11.77 4.66 -12.40
CA LYS A 62 -12.03 3.77 -13.54
C LYS A 62 -12.18 2.31 -13.14
N GLU A 63 -11.34 1.82 -12.21
CA GLU A 63 -11.43 0.44 -11.72
C GLU A 63 -12.74 0.20 -10.95
N TYR A 64 -13.19 1.17 -10.13
CA TYR A 64 -14.52 1.08 -9.51
C TYR A 64 -15.64 1.02 -10.56
N ILE A 65 -15.57 1.87 -11.58
CA ILE A 65 -16.62 1.94 -12.62
C ILE A 65 -16.66 0.64 -13.44
N GLU A 66 -15.51 0.06 -13.79
CA GLU A 66 -15.42 -1.24 -14.46
C GLU A 66 -16.00 -2.38 -13.62
N ARG A 67 -15.76 -2.39 -12.30
CA ARG A 67 -16.33 -3.40 -11.40
C ARG A 67 -17.83 -3.23 -11.23
N ILE A 68 -18.30 -2.00 -11.09
CA ILE A 68 -19.74 -1.67 -11.06
C ILE A 68 -20.41 -2.11 -12.38
N ALA A 69 -19.79 -1.84 -13.53
CA ALA A 69 -20.30 -2.30 -14.83
C ALA A 69 -20.48 -3.82 -14.89
N LYS A 70 -19.49 -4.57 -14.38
CA LYS A 70 -19.55 -6.03 -14.26
C LYS A 70 -20.67 -6.48 -13.30
N LEU A 71 -20.81 -5.84 -12.14
CA LEU A 71 -21.87 -6.16 -11.17
C LEU A 71 -23.27 -5.88 -11.74
N LEU A 72 -23.41 -4.82 -12.56
CA LEU A 72 -24.65 -4.45 -13.23
C LEU A 72 -24.90 -5.22 -14.56
N ASN A 73 -23.95 -6.06 -15.00
CA ASN A 73 -23.97 -6.71 -16.32
C ASN A 73 -24.23 -5.73 -17.48
N THR A 74 -23.58 -4.56 -17.45
CA THR A 74 -23.74 -3.51 -18.47
C THR A 74 -22.42 -3.07 -19.08
N ASN A 75 -22.46 -2.34 -20.20
CA ASN A 75 -21.28 -1.76 -20.81
C ASN A 75 -20.79 -0.56 -19.98
N VAL A 76 -19.49 -0.53 -19.68
CA VAL A 76 -18.82 0.54 -18.94
C VAL A 76 -18.96 1.91 -19.61
N GLU A 77 -19.11 1.96 -20.94
CA GLU A 77 -19.32 3.21 -21.70
C GLU A 77 -20.62 3.92 -21.28
N LEU A 78 -21.66 3.17 -20.90
CA LEU A 78 -22.91 3.74 -20.40
C LEU A 78 -22.75 4.37 -19.00
N LEU A 79 -21.65 4.04 -18.31
CA LEU A 79 -21.32 4.52 -16.98
C LEU A 79 -20.27 5.64 -16.99
N GLU A 80 -19.94 6.23 -18.16
CA GLU A 80 -18.94 7.31 -18.26
C GLU A 80 -19.23 8.48 -17.30
N SER A 81 -20.52 8.79 -17.09
CA SER A 81 -20.96 9.85 -16.17
C SER A 81 -20.52 9.63 -14.72
N LEU A 82 -20.24 8.39 -14.31
CA LEU A 82 -19.74 8.05 -12.97
C LEU A 82 -18.33 8.58 -12.70
N GLU A 83 -17.51 8.89 -13.72
CA GLU A 83 -16.17 9.45 -13.54
C GLU A 83 -16.22 10.83 -12.84
N LYS A 84 -17.31 11.57 -13.05
CA LYS A 84 -17.56 12.88 -12.42
C LYS A 84 -17.99 12.77 -10.95
N VAL A 85 -18.38 11.59 -10.48
CA VAL A 85 -18.90 11.37 -9.13
C VAL A 85 -17.75 11.19 -8.12
N ASN A 86 -17.98 11.51 -6.85
CA ASN A 86 -17.01 11.33 -5.78
C ASN A 86 -16.60 9.86 -5.63
N LYS A 87 -15.31 9.59 -5.40
CA LYS A 87 -14.78 8.22 -5.24
C LYS A 87 -15.48 7.45 -4.11
N ASN A 88 -15.81 8.12 -3.01
CA ASN A 88 -16.54 7.51 -1.89
C ASN A 88 -17.92 6.97 -2.30
N VAL A 89 -18.61 7.63 -3.24
CA VAL A 89 -19.91 7.17 -3.73
C VAL A 89 -19.74 5.94 -4.62
N LEU A 90 -18.70 5.91 -5.46
CA LEU A 90 -18.37 4.72 -6.26
C LEU A 90 -18.08 3.51 -5.37
N HIS A 91 -17.35 3.71 -4.27
CA HIS A 91 -17.11 2.68 -3.27
C HIS A 91 -18.43 2.18 -2.64
N MET A 92 -19.31 3.09 -2.21
CA MET A 92 -20.62 2.71 -1.65
C MET A 92 -21.48 1.92 -2.66
N LEU A 93 -21.43 2.27 -3.94
CA LEU A 93 -22.15 1.55 -4.99
C LEU A 93 -21.59 0.15 -5.22
N GLU A 94 -20.26 0.02 -5.31
CA GLU A 94 -19.59 -1.28 -5.44
C GLU A 94 -19.94 -2.19 -4.25
N ASP A 95 -19.84 -1.69 -3.01
CA ASP A 95 -20.16 -2.44 -1.79
C ASP A 95 -21.63 -2.89 -1.75
N ALA A 96 -22.55 -2.02 -2.18
CA ALA A 96 -23.98 -2.32 -2.17
C ALA A 96 -24.38 -3.36 -3.23
N LEU A 97 -23.70 -3.35 -4.37
CA LEU A 97 -23.93 -4.29 -5.47
C LEU A 97 -23.19 -5.62 -5.30
N THR A 98 -22.12 -5.64 -4.49
CA THR A 98 -21.36 -6.85 -4.23
C THR A 98 -22.24 -7.84 -3.46
N PRO A 99 -22.47 -9.06 -3.99
CA PRO A 99 -23.29 -10.05 -3.31
C PRO A 99 -22.66 -10.40 -1.97
N LYS A 100 -23.38 -10.15 -0.89
CA LYS A 100 -23.00 -10.61 0.44
C LYS A 100 -23.29 -12.10 0.47
N ILE A 101 -22.24 -12.91 0.45
CA ILE A 101 -22.37 -14.33 0.75
C ILE A 101 -22.79 -14.39 2.22
N GLU A 102 -24.09 -14.49 2.47
CA GLU A 102 -24.61 -14.90 3.76
C GLU A 102 -24.07 -16.31 3.99
N LYS A 103 -23.06 -16.41 4.87
CA LYS A 103 -22.67 -17.70 5.40
C LYS A 103 -23.85 -18.17 6.23
N GLU A 104 -24.64 -19.10 5.68
CA GLU A 104 -25.57 -19.90 6.47
C GLU A 104 -24.77 -20.51 7.63
N VAL A 105 -25.22 -20.20 8.85
CA VAL A 105 -24.71 -20.72 10.12
C VAL A 105 -25.22 -22.13 10.32
#